data_AF-A0A061SEC5-F1
#
_entry.id   AF-A0A061SEC5-F1
#
_cell.length_a   1.000
_cell.length_b   1.000
_cell.length_c   1.000
_cell.angle_alpha   90.00
_cell.angle_beta   90.00
_cell.angle_gamma   90.00
#
_symmetry.space_group_name_H-M   'P 1'
#
loop_
_entity.id
_entity.type
_entity.pdbx_description
1 polymer ?
#
loop_
_entity_poly.entity_id
_entity_poly.type
_entity_poly.pdbx_seq_one_letter_code
_entity_poly.pdbx_strand_id
1 'polypeptide(L)'
;FGARGPLRLMGKYKKKVAAPIKEIPTGFSGSTTDCYRELTRFFECMQKSNFDVDTKCARESADLMACSEAAVKKPKVKSTMNYHLQRLARVLRR
;
A
#
# COMPACT_ATOMS: atom_id res chain seq x y z
N PHE A 1 -41.35 -52.70 14.29
CA PHE A 1 -40.35 -53.11 13.29
C PHE A 1 -40.53 -52.20 12.06
N GLY A 2 -39.89 -51.05 11.93
CA GLY A 2 -38.45 -50.80 11.98
C GLY A 2 -37.95 -50.58 10.55
N ALA A 3 -38.20 -49.40 9.98
CA ALA A 3 -37.80 -48.99 8.62
C ALA A 3 -36.27 -48.95 8.47
N ARG A 4 -35.73 -49.48 7.36
CA ARG A 4 -34.35 -49.25 6.92
C ARG A 4 -34.29 -49.09 5.41
N GLY A 5 -34.57 -47.87 4.94
CA GLY A 5 -34.06 -47.42 3.64
C GLY A 5 -32.52 -47.29 3.70
N PRO A 6 -31.83 -47.35 2.56
CA PRO A 6 -30.37 -47.30 2.53
C PRO A 6 -29.89 -45.92 3.01
N LEU A 7 -29.04 -45.92 4.04
CA LEU A 7 -28.27 -44.76 4.49
C LEU A 7 -27.42 -44.24 3.32
N ARG A 8 -27.86 -43.14 2.68
CA ARG A 8 -26.93 -42.28 1.94
C ARG A 8 -26.04 -41.58 2.96
N LEU A 9 -24.78 -42.01 3.02
CA LEU A 9 -23.69 -41.31 3.70
C LEU A 9 -23.71 -39.84 3.28
N MET A 10 -24.16 -38.96 4.19
CA MET A 10 -24.03 -37.52 4.05
C MET A 10 -22.55 -37.16 4.20
N GLY A 11 -21.80 -37.30 3.10
CA GLY A 11 -20.48 -36.70 2.96
C GLY A 11 -20.64 -35.21 3.22
N LYS A 12 -20.08 -34.73 4.33
CA LYS A 12 -20.05 -33.32 4.69
C LYS A 12 -19.26 -32.59 3.62
N TYR A 13 -19.94 -32.11 2.57
CA TYR A 13 -19.36 -31.18 1.62
C TYR A 13 -18.95 -29.94 2.41
N LYS A 14 -17.66 -29.85 2.76
CA LYS A 14 -17.05 -28.62 3.26
C LYS A 14 -17.26 -27.58 2.16
N LYS A 15 -18.26 -26.71 2.35
CA LYS A 15 -18.49 -25.54 1.51
C LYS A 15 -17.15 -24.79 1.46
N LYS A 16 -16.48 -24.80 0.31
CA LYS A 16 -15.22 -24.06 0.13
C LYS A 16 -15.59 -22.59 0.28
N VAL A 17 -15.41 -22.02 1.48
CA VAL A 17 -15.57 -20.60 1.70
C VAL A 17 -14.48 -19.93 0.87
N ALA A 18 -14.88 -19.35 -0.25
CA ALA A 18 -13.96 -18.62 -1.13
C ALA A 18 -13.20 -17.60 -0.26
N ALA A 19 -11.86 -17.66 -0.34
CA ALA A 19 -10.98 -16.84 0.45
C ALA A 19 -11.42 -15.36 0.38
N PRO A 20 -11.34 -14.61 1.50
CA PRO A 20 -11.68 -13.20 1.49
C PRO A 20 -10.79 -12.50 0.47
N ILE A 21 -11.38 -11.62 -0.35
CA ILE A 21 -10.61 -10.72 -1.20
C ILE A 21 -9.85 -9.80 -0.25
N LYS A 22 -8.56 -10.08 -0.09
CA LYS A 22 -7.60 -9.23 0.60
C LYS A 22 -6.81 -8.55 -0.50
N GLU A 23 -6.68 -7.25 -0.39
CA GLU A 23 -5.89 -6.49 -1.33
C GLU A 23 -4.42 -6.82 -1.12
N ILE A 24 -3.71 -7.02 -2.23
CA ILE A 24 -2.27 -6.75 -2.30
C ILE A 24 -2.22 -5.22 -2.26
N PRO A 25 -1.63 -4.57 -1.24
CA PRO A 25 -1.59 -3.13 -1.20
C PRO A 25 -0.71 -2.65 -2.35
N THR A 26 -1.32 -2.39 -3.50
CA THR A 26 -0.71 -1.62 -4.58
C THR A 26 -0.70 -0.20 -4.05
N GLY A 27 0.40 0.15 -3.39
CA GLY A 27 0.61 1.41 -2.66
C GLY A 27 0.65 2.62 -3.57
N PHE A 28 -0.41 2.85 -4.34
CA PHE A 28 -0.60 4.08 -5.11
C PHE A 28 -1.24 5.12 -4.20
N SER A 29 -0.55 5.48 -3.11
CA SER A 29 -0.77 6.77 -2.49
C SER A 29 -0.21 7.80 -3.46
N GLY A 30 -1.09 8.43 -4.23
CA GLY A 30 -0.78 9.54 -5.13
C GLY A 30 -0.33 10.82 -4.39
N SER A 31 0.44 10.69 -3.32
CA SER A 31 1.30 11.77 -2.86
C SER A 31 2.47 11.78 -3.83
N THR A 32 2.46 12.72 -4.76
CA THR A 32 3.67 13.21 -5.42
C THR A 32 4.79 13.20 -4.39
N THR A 33 5.76 12.33 -4.63
CA THR A 33 6.81 11.86 -3.72
C THR A 33 7.19 12.91 -2.69
N ASP A 34 7.01 12.57 -1.41
CA ASP A 34 7.52 13.39 -0.32
C ASP A 34 8.97 13.76 -0.65
N CYS A 35 9.26 15.06 -0.70
CA CYS A 35 10.56 15.64 -1.04
C CYS A 35 10.95 15.76 -2.52
N TYR A 36 10.07 15.45 -3.48
CA TYR A 36 10.36 15.63 -4.91
C TYR A 36 10.81 17.06 -5.25
N ARG A 37 10.14 18.06 -4.67
CA ARG A 37 10.46 19.47 -4.92
C ARG A 37 11.87 19.84 -4.46
N GLU A 38 12.28 19.38 -3.28
CA GLU A 38 13.62 19.66 -2.75
C GLU A 38 14.69 18.83 -3.49
N LEU A 39 14.32 17.64 -3.96
CA LEU A 39 15.16 16.78 -4.80
C LEU A 39 15.45 17.42 -6.17
N THR A 40 14.43 18.01 -6.82
CA THR A 40 14.62 18.75 -8.08
C THR A 40 15.52 19.97 -7.89
N ARG A 41 15.32 20.75 -6.82
CA ARG A 41 16.16 21.91 -6.49
C ARG A 41 17.62 21.52 -6.26
N PHE A 42 17.86 20.41 -5.56
CA PHE A 42 19.20 19.88 -5.36
C PHE A 42 19.88 19.50 -6.69
N PHE A 43 19.17 18.83 -7.59
CA PHE A 43 19.69 18.50 -8.92
C PHE A 43 19.97 19.74 -9.78
N GLU A 44 19.09 20.74 -9.74
CA GLU A 44 19.32 22.01 -10.43
C GLU A 44 20.56 22.74 -9.90
N CYS A 45 20.80 22.68 -8.58
CA CYS A 45 22.00 23.25 -8.00
C CYS A 45 23.26 22.50 -8.46
N MET A 46 23.27 21.16 -8.39
CA MET A 46 24.40 20.35 -8.85
C MET A 46 24.74 20.58 -10.30
N GLN A 47 23.72 20.73 -11.15
CA GLN A 47 23.91 21.02 -12.57
C GLN A 47 24.58 22.38 -12.79
N LYS A 48 24.26 23.38 -11.97
CA LYS A 48 24.87 24.72 -12.05
C LYS A 48 26.25 24.79 -11.41
N SER A 49 26.54 23.93 -10.44
CA SER A 49 27.76 23.98 -9.64
C SER A 49 28.90 23.06 -10.13
N ASN A 50 28.73 22.37 -11.26
CA ASN A 50 29.62 21.29 -11.70
C ASN A 50 29.78 20.18 -10.63
N PHE A 51 28.68 19.78 -9.99
CA PHE A 51 28.66 18.75 -8.94
C PHE A 51 29.45 19.12 -7.67
N ASP A 52 29.75 20.39 -7.45
CA ASP A 52 30.30 20.89 -6.19
C ASP A 52 29.16 21.00 -5.16
N VAL A 53 28.97 19.91 -4.41
CA VAL A 53 27.86 19.75 -3.46
C VAL A 53 28.13 20.48 -2.15
N ASP A 54 29.34 20.33 -1.60
CA ASP A 54 29.67 20.74 -0.23
C ASP A 54 29.76 22.26 -0.06
N THR A 55 30.08 23.01 -1.11
CA THR A 55 30.27 24.47 -1.02
C THR A 55 29.12 25.27 -1.61
N LYS A 56 28.51 24.79 -2.70
CA LYS A 56 27.51 25.54 -3.47
C LYS A 56 26.09 25.03 -3.30
N CYS A 57 25.90 23.75 -2.94
CA CYS A 57 24.59 23.12 -2.80
C CYS A 57 24.31 22.60 -1.39
N ALA A 58 25.06 23.06 -0.39
CA ALA A 58 24.95 22.62 1.00
C ALA A 58 23.59 22.97 1.65
N ARG A 59 22.92 24.01 1.17
CA ARG A 59 21.59 24.40 1.65
C ARG A 59 20.52 23.47 1.10
N GLU A 60 20.57 23.24 -0.21
CA GLU A 60 19.65 22.37 -0.93
C GLU A 60 19.78 20.91 -0.46
N SER A 61 20.99 20.47 -0.10
CA SER A 61 21.22 19.15 0.50
C SER A 61 20.62 19.05 1.92
N ALA A 62 20.79 20.08 2.74
CA ALA A 62 20.20 20.12 4.08
C ALA A 62 18.67 20.12 4.04
N ASP A 63 18.07 20.89 3.13
CA ASP A 63 16.61 20.93 2.93
C ASP A 63 16.06 19.58 2.46
N LEU A 64 16.77 18.90 1.56
CA LEU A 64 16.42 17.55 1.11
C LEU A 64 16.49 16.53 2.24
N MET A 65 17.55 16.58 3.06
CA MET A 65 17.71 15.70 4.23
C MET A 65 16.59 15.93 5.25
N ALA A 66 16.31 17.20 5.61
CA ALA A 66 15.25 17.55 6.54
C ALA A 66 13.87 17.05 6.06
N CYS A 67 13.59 17.19 4.76
CA CYS A 67 12.35 16.67 4.20
C CYS A 67 12.29 15.14 4.30
N SER A 68 13.38 14.43 3.97
CA SER A 68 13.41 12.97 4.01
C SER A 68 13.18 12.41 5.42
N GLU A 69 13.77 13.05 6.43
CA GLU A 69 13.55 12.70 7.84
C GLU A 69 12.09 12.94 8.26
N ALA A 70 11.48 14.03 7.79
CA ALA A 70 10.07 14.31 8.04
C ALA A 70 9.16 13.29 7.34
N ALA A 71 9.50 12.85 6.13
CA ALA A 71 8.77 11.85 5.37
C ALA A 71 8.77 10.47 6.06
N VAL A 72 9.93 10.04 6.60
CA VAL A 72 10.05 8.77 7.35
C VAL A 72 9.15 8.76 8.59
N LYS A 73 8.96 9.93 9.22
CA LYS A 73 8.11 10.09 10.40
C LYS A 73 6.61 10.13 10.08
N LYS A 74 6.19 10.20 8.80
CA LYS A 74 4.78 10.23 8.44
C LYS A 74 4.13 8.86 8.66
N PRO A 75 3.09 8.76 9.52
CA PRO A 75 2.40 7.50 9.71
C PRO A 75 1.65 7.12 8.44
N LYS A 76 1.69 5.84 8.09
CA LYS A 76 0.88 5.29 6.98
C LYS A 76 -0.59 5.59 7.24
N VAL A 77 -1.26 6.22 6.28
CA VAL A 77 -2.70 6.50 6.37
C VAL A 77 -3.44 5.17 6.45
N LYS A 78 -4.25 4.98 7.50
CA LYS A 78 -5.07 3.78 7.67
C LYS A 78 -6.15 3.77 6.58
N SER A 79 -5.99 2.91 5.57
CA SER A 79 -7.00 2.71 4.52
C SER A 79 -8.03 1.67 4.93
N THR A 80 -9.31 1.98 4.74
CA THR A 80 -10.44 1.05 4.94
C THR A 80 -10.79 0.28 3.66
N MET A 81 -9.98 0.35 2.59
CA MET A 81 -10.26 -0.36 1.33
C MET A 81 -10.61 -1.83 1.58
N ASN A 82 -9.86 -2.51 2.47
CA ASN A 82 -10.06 -3.94 2.77
C ASN A 82 -11.48 -4.25 3.23
N TYR A 83 -12.09 -3.32 3.99
CA TYR A 83 -13.46 -3.44 4.45
C TYR A 83 -14.46 -3.37 3.27
N HIS A 84 -14.23 -2.45 2.34
CA HIS A 84 -15.08 -2.28 1.16
C HIS A 84 -14.97 -3.48 0.20
N LEU A 85 -13.76 -3.98 -0.07
CA LEU A 85 -13.57 -5.17 -0.91
C LEU A 85 -14.25 -6.41 -0.33
N GLN A 86 -14.13 -6.61 0.99
CA GLN A 86 -14.80 -7.73 1.66
C GLN A 86 -16.32 -7.61 1.60
N ARG A 87 -16.86 -6.39 1.68
CA ARG A 87 -18.30 -6.15 1.55
C ARG A 87 -18.78 -6.47 0.12
N LEU A 88 -18.08 -5.96 -0.89
CA LEU A 88 -18.38 -6.22 -2.31
C LEU A 88 -18.31 -7.71 -2.64
N ALA A 89 -17.30 -8.42 -2.13
CA ALA A 89 -17.15 -9.85 -2.31
C ALA A 89 -18.36 -10.67 -1.81
N ARG A 90 -19.06 -10.20 -0.78
CA ARG A 90 -20.27 -10.88 -0.26
C ARG A 90 -21.49 -10.63 -1.16
N VAL A 91 -21.57 -9.45 -1.75
CA VAL A 91 -22.66 -9.06 -2.66
C VAL A 91 -22.52 -9.77 -4.01
N LEU A 92 -21.31 -9.81 -4.56
CA LEU A 92 -21.00 -10.44 -5.86
C LEU A 92 -21.04 -11.98 -5.85
N ARG A 93 -21.09 -12.60 -4.66
CA ARG A 93 -21.20 -14.08 -4.51
C ARG A 93 -22.65 -14.57 -4.36
N ARG A 94 -23.64 -13.67 -4.42
CA ARG A 94 -25.05 -14.01 -4.57
C ARG A 94 -25.40 -14.05 -6.04
#